data_AF-A0A0A8K8U0-F1
#
_entry.id   AF-A0A0A8K8U0-F1
#
_cell.length_a   1.000
_cell.length_b   1.000
_cell.length_c   1.000
_cell.angle_alpha   90.00
_cell.angle_beta   90.00
_cell.angle_gamma   90.00
#
_symmetry.space_group_name_H-M   'P 1'
#
loop_
_entity.id
_entity.type
_entity.pdbx_description
1 polymer ?
#
loop_
_entity_poly.entity_id
_entity_poly.type
_entity_poly.pdbx_seq_one_letter_code
_entity_poly.pdbx_strand_id
1 'polypeptide(L)'
;MADAAPPRQLNGGKMPNGTRIGGTRKAAGFIPTRRLEALTDAVFAFAMTLLVLNIELPDDFDPKTTRDFMQGLAGLSDTFIAYLITFLVLVAFWSGRAQATHEPEMASPSYARATLFHLLWVTVLPFSMLAVSRYDVAGAVWLYSANMILLAVTGILISRATKRDSGREDAGDGRIEFGLLIASAILSMLISLISPDYAMLAYVLNFAAPFLRRRVDG
;
A
#
# COMPACT_ATOMS: atom_id res chain seq x y z
N MET A 1 -17.19 -74.62 58.67
CA MET A 1 -18.17 -73.54 58.49
C MET A 1 -17.39 -72.34 57.98
N ALA A 2 -17.20 -72.26 56.68
CA ALA A 2 -16.37 -71.24 56.01
C ALA A 2 -17.31 -70.30 55.27
N ASP A 3 -17.23 -69.02 55.62
CA ASP A 3 -18.14 -67.96 55.21
C ASP A 3 -17.81 -67.51 53.77
N ALA A 4 -18.83 -67.51 52.91
CA ALA A 4 -18.70 -67.23 51.48
C ALA A 4 -18.86 -65.71 51.25
N ALA A 5 -17.82 -65.07 50.72
CA ALA A 5 -17.86 -63.66 50.33
C ALA A 5 -18.80 -63.42 49.14
N PRO A 6 -19.58 -62.31 49.11
CA PRO A 6 -20.54 -62.04 48.04
C PRO A 6 -19.86 -61.55 46.74
N PRO A 7 -20.54 -61.67 45.58
CA PRO A 7 -19.97 -61.34 44.28
C PRO A 7 -19.77 -59.82 44.08
N ARG A 8 -18.62 -59.44 43.50
CA ARG A 8 -18.29 -58.07 43.09
C ARG A 8 -19.29 -57.55 42.06
N GLN A 9 -19.98 -56.47 42.38
CA GLN A 9 -20.70 -55.67 41.39
C GLN A 9 -19.69 -54.91 40.53
N LEU A 10 -19.65 -55.21 39.23
CA LEU A 10 -18.94 -54.42 38.24
C LEU A 10 -19.73 -53.11 38.04
N ASN A 11 -19.30 -52.07 38.74
CA ASN A 11 -19.82 -50.72 38.58
C ASN A 11 -19.55 -50.27 37.14
N GLY A 12 -20.61 -50.14 36.34
CA GLY A 12 -20.56 -49.61 34.99
C GLY A 12 -20.10 -48.17 35.01
N GLY A 13 -18.78 -47.99 34.86
CA GLY A 13 -18.15 -46.69 34.70
C GLY A 13 -18.76 -45.97 33.51
N LYS A 14 -19.62 -44.98 33.80
CA LYS A 14 -20.08 -43.97 32.86
C LYS A 14 -18.84 -43.34 32.22
N MET A 15 -18.60 -43.64 30.94
CA MET A 15 -17.50 -43.01 30.20
C MET A 15 -17.67 -41.49 30.27
N PRO A 16 -16.66 -40.73 30.72
CA PRO A 16 -16.73 -39.28 30.66
C PRO A 16 -16.90 -38.87 29.20
N ASN A 17 -18.00 -38.17 28.95
CA ASN A 17 -18.32 -37.56 27.67
C ASN A 17 -17.08 -36.86 27.13
N GLY A 18 -16.64 -37.26 25.95
CA GLY A 18 -15.50 -36.66 25.27
C GLY A 18 -15.71 -35.15 25.20
N THR A 19 -14.94 -34.42 26.00
CA THR A 19 -14.72 -33.00 25.81
C THR A 19 -14.16 -32.89 24.39
N ARG A 20 -15.02 -32.55 23.42
CA ARG A 20 -14.58 -32.01 22.15
C ARG A 20 -13.73 -30.81 22.54
N ILE A 21 -12.40 -30.98 22.52
CA ILE A 21 -11.46 -29.89 22.46
C ILE A 21 -11.89 -29.14 21.21
N GLY A 22 -12.68 -28.08 21.42
CA GLY A 22 -12.96 -27.08 20.42
C GLY A 22 -11.62 -26.44 20.14
N GLY A 23 -10.87 -27.06 19.24
CA GLY A 23 -9.71 -26.43 18.64
C GLY A 23 -10.24 -25.17 18.02
N THR A 24 -10.03 -24.05 18.71
CA THR A 24 -10.03 -22.73 18.09
C THR A 24 -9.21 -22.91 16.84
N ARG A 25 -9.89 -22.93 15.69
CA ARG A 25 -9.28 -23.08 14.38
C ARG A 25 -8.38 -21.86 14.25
N LYS A 26 -7.14 -21.98 14.74
CA LYS A 26 -6.09 -20.98 14.58
C LYS A 26 -6.09 -20.74 13.08
N ALA A 27 -6.60 -19.59 12.64
CA ALA A 27 -6.86 -19.34 11.23
C ALA A 27 -5.59 -19.75 10.50
N ALA A 28 -5.70 -20.78 9.65
CA ALA A 28 -4.52 -21.40 9.07
C ALA A 28 -3.79 -20.29 8.32
N GLY A 29 -2.60 -19.94 8.81
CA GLY A 29 -1.73 -18.96 8.19
C GLY A 29 -1.61 -19.27 6.72
N PHE A 30 -1.86 -18.30 5.85
CA PHE A 30 -1.76 -18.53 4.41
C PHE A 30 -0.29 -18.63 3.99
N ILE A 31 0.51 -17.63 4.41
CA ILE A 31 1.94 -17.47 4.07
C ILE A 31 2.66 -16.85 5.28
N PRO A 32 3.95 -17.15 5.52
CA PRO A 32 4.75 -16.44 6.52
C PRO A 32 4.80 -14.93 6.23
N THR A 33 4.46 -14.11 7.22
CA THR A 33 4.35 -12.65 7.05
C THR A 33 5.64 -12.02 6.52
N ARG A 34 6.79 -12.47 7.06
CA ARG A 34 8.13 -12.00 6.63
C ARG A 34 8.39 -12.18 5.13
N ARG A 35 7.84 -13.23 4.50
CA ARG A 35 8.00 -13.43 3.05
C ARG A 35 7.19 -12.43 2.25
N LEU A 36 6.00 -12.09 2.75
CA LEU A 36 5.13 -11.10 2.12
C LEU A 36 5.67 -9.67 2.31
N GLU A 37 6.25 -9.37 3.46
CA GLU A 37 6.99 -8.13 3.73
C GLU A 37 8.19 -8.00 2.80
N ALA A 38 9.04 -9.03 2.71
CA ALA A 38 10.20 -9.01 1.81
C ALA A 38 9.81 -8.84 0.34
N LEU A 39 8.71 -9.46 -0.11
CA LEU A 39 8.17 -9.23 -1.45
C LEU A 39 7.70 -7.79 -1.62
N THR A 40 7.03 -7.23 -0.60
CA THR A 40 6.57 -5.86 -0.62
C THR A 40 7.74 -4.88 -0.73
N ASP A 41 8.77 -5.03 0.09
CA ASP A 41 9.98 -4.19 0.04
C ASP A 41 10.65 -4.26 -1.34
N ALA A 42 10.79 -5.47 -1.89
CA ALA A 42 11.40 -5.66 -3.22
C ALA A 42 10.58 -4.95 -4.32
N VAL A 43 9.25 -5.06 -4.29
CA VAL A 43 8.37 -4.43 -5.28
C VAL A 43 8.39 -2.90 -5.16
N PHE A 44 8.35 -2.35 -3.94
CA PHE A 44 8.44 -0.91 -3.74
C PHE A 44 9.80 -0.37 -4.20
N ALA A 45 10.89 -1.03 -3.84
CA ALA A 45 12.24 -0.65 -4.27
C ALA A 45 12.35 -0.65 -5.80
N PHE A 46 11.85 -1.70 -6.46
CA PHE A 46 11.89 -1.80 -7.92
C PHE A 46 10.99 -0.74 -8.59
N ALA A 47 9.78 -0.51 -8.08
CA ALA A 47 8.91 0.53 -8.63
C ALA A 47 9.55 1.92 -8.52
N MET A 48 10.17 2.25 -7.38
CA MET A 48 10.87 3.52 -7.16
C MET A 48 12.04 3.71 -8.14
N THR A 49 12.81 2.65 -8.43
CA THR A 49 13.93 2.75 -9.38
C THR A 49 13.48 2.82 -10.83
N LEU A 50 12.37 2.16 -11.20
CA LEU A 50 11.81 2.30 -12.54
C LEU A 50 11.36 3.73 -12.87
N LEU A 51 10.96 4.52 -11.88
CA LEU A 51 10.53 5.90 -12.12
C LEU A 51 11.62 6.76 -12.77
N VAL A 52 12.89 6.55 -12.41
CA VAL A 52 13.98 7.36 -12.97
C VAL A 52 14.22 7.07 -14.44
N LEU A 53 13.87 5.86 -14.90
CA LEU A 53 14.00 5.46 -16.31
C LEU A 53 13.05 6.25 -17.21
N ASN A 54 12.00 6.85 -16.67
CA ASN A 54 11.07 7.69 -17.42
C ASN A 54 11.58 9.13 -17.63
N ILE A 55 12.70 9.51 -17.00
CA ILE A 55 13.34 10.81 -17.21
C ILE A 55 14.31 10.67 -18.38
N GLU A 56 13.78 10.83 -19.58
CA GLU A 56 14.50 10.68 -20.84
C GLU A 56 14.64 12.05 -21.53
N LEU A 57 15.76 12.25 -22.20
CA LEU A 57 15.93 13.38 -23.12
C LEU A 57 15.15 13.10 -24.41
N PRO A 58 14.71 14.14 -25.15
CA PRO A 58 14.08 13.96 -26.45
C PRO A 58 14.95 13.13 -27.42
N ASP A 59 14.32 12.34 -28.29
CA ASP A 59 15.03 11.45 -29.22
C ASP A 59 15.98 12.21 -30.17
N ASP A 60 15.67 13.48 -30.46
CA ASP A 60 16.43 14.39 -31.32
C ASP A 60 17.37 15.33 -30.54
N PHE A 61 17.63 15.05 -29.26
CA PHE A 61 18.46 15.89 -28.41
C PHE A 61 19.94 15.85 -28.80
N ASP A 62 20.39 16.91 -29.49
CA ASP A 62 21.76 17.07 -29.98
C ASP A 62 22.34 18.47 -29.60
N PRO A 63 22.65 18.69 -28.31
CA PRO A 63 23.09 20.00 -27.82
C PRO A 63 24.48 20.36 -28.37
N LYS A 64 24.62 21.57 -28.94
CA LYS A 64 25.90 22.07 -29.46
C LYS A 64 26.66 22.95 -28.48
N THR A 65 25.96 23.48 -27.48
CA THR A 65 26.53 24.30 -26.42
C THR A 65 26.04 23.85 -25.05
N THR A 66 26.76 24.25 -23.98
CA THR A 66 26.30 24.07 -22.60
C THR A 66 24.94 24.72 -22.36
N ARG A 67 24.65 25.84 -23.03
CA ARG A 67 23.35 26.51 -22.92
C ARG A 67 22.22 25.66 -23.49
N ASP A 68 22.42 25.05 -24.65
CA ASP A 68 21.43 24.17 -25.28
C ASP A 68 21.18 22.93 -24.40
N PHE A 69 22.24 22.38 -23.80
CA PHE A 69 22.14 21.27 -22.87
C PHE A 69 21.31 21.64 -21.62
N MET A 70 21.58 22.80 -21.01
CA MET A 70 20.83 23.29 -19.85
C MET A 70 19.37 23.61 -20.19
N GLN A 71 19.09 24.10 -21.40
CA GLN A 71 17.71 24.33 -21.86
C GLN A 71 16.95 23.02 -22.05
N GLY A 72 17.59 21.98 -22.60
CA GLY A 72 17.00 20.64 -22.68
C GLY A 72 16.64 20.08 -21.31
N LEU A 73 17.55 20.22 -20.33
CA LEU A 73 17.30 19.83 -18.94
C LEU A 73 16.12 20.59 -18.31
N ALA A 74 16.02 21.90 -18.55
CA ALA A 74 14.91 22.70 -18.06
C ALA A 74 13.55 22.28 -18.67
N GLY A 75 13.57 21.79 -19.91
CA GLY A 75 12.39 21.21 -20.57
C GLY A 75 11.88 19.92 -19.95
N LEU A 76 12.67 19.24 -19.11
CA LEU A 76 12.24 18.04 -18.38
C LEU A 76 11.58 18.34 -17.02
N SER A 77 11.32 19.62 -16.72
CA SER A 77 10.80 20.03 -15.41
C SER A 77 9.49 19.35 -15.04
N ASP A 78 8.53 19.23 -15.96
CA ASP A 78 7.24 18.57 -15.68
C ASP A 78 7.40 17.07 -15.41
N THR A 79 8.20 16.38 -16.22
CA THR A 79 8.57 14.97 -15.99
C THR A 79 9.27 14.77 -14.66
N PHE A 80 10.17 15.69 -14.28
CA PHE A 80 10.87 15.65 -13.02
C PHE A 80 9.93 15.89 -11.82
N ILE A 81 8.97 16.81 -11.93
CA ILE A 81 7.94 17.05 -10.92
C ILE A 81 7.06 15.79 -10.76
N ALA A 82 6.61 15.21 -11.87
CA ALA A 82 5.83 13.97 -11.88
C ALA A 82 6.59 12.82 -11.20
N TYR A 83 7.89 12.70 -11.50
CA TYR A 83 8.79 11.73 -10.90
C TYR A 83 8.87 11.93 -9.39
N LEU A 84 9.17 13.15 -8.94
CA LEU A 84 9.38 13.45 -7.54
C LEU A 84 8.12 13.22 -6.71
N ILE A 85 6.96 13.67 -7.20
CA ILE A 85 5.66 13.42 -6.56
C ILE A 85 5.43 11.92 -6.41
N THR A 86 5.60 11.16 -7.49
CA THR A 86 5.33 9.72 -7.50
C THR A 86 6.29 8.96 -6.59
N PHE A 87 7.58 9.31 -6.62
CA PHE A 87 8.60 8.72 -5.77
C PHE A 87 8.30 8.95 -4.29
N LEU A 88 7.98 10.20 -3.91
CA LEU A 88 7.68 10.52 -2.51
C LEU A 88 6.38 9.86 -2.02
N VAL A 89 5.37 9.71 -2.90
CA VAL A 89 4.17 8.92 -2.57
C VAL A 89 4.55 7.47 -2.29
N LEU A 90 5.33 6.81 -3.15
CA LEU A 90 5.80 5.45 -2.90
C LEU A 90 6.57 5.34 -1.58
N VAL A 91 7.46 6.30 -1.29
CA VAL A 91 8.21 6.35 -0.03
C VAL A 91 7.29 6.48 1.17
N ALA A 92 6.25 7.30 1.10
CA ALA A 92 5.27 7.46 2.18
C ALA A 92 4.52 6.15 2.46
N PHE A 93 4.05 5.45 1.41
CA PHE A 93 3.41 4.14 1.55
C PHE A 93 4.38 3.08 2.13
N TRP A 94 5.60 3.02 1.60
CA TRP A 94 6.62 2.08 2.08
C TRP A 94 7.00 2.34 3.54
N SER A 95 7.23 3.60 3.91
CA SER A 95 7.60 4.00 5.27
C SER A 95 6.47 3.73 6.27
N GLY A 96 5.20 3.98 5.89
CA GLY A 96 4.05 3.66 6.73
C GLY A 96 3.97 2.17 7.05
N ARG A 97 4.34 1.31 6.10
CA ARG A 97 4.42 -0.15 6.31
C ARG A 97 5.67 -0.55 7.11
N ALA A 98 6.83 0.01 6.81
CA ALA A 98 8.09 -0.32 7.48
C ALA A 98 8.06 -0.02 9.00
N GLN A 99 7.20 0.90 9.43
CA GLN A 99 6.98 1.24 10.84
C GLN A 99 6.03 0.29 11.58
N ALA A 100 5.36 -0.64 10.89
CA ALA A 100 4.50 -1.65 11.51
C ALA A 100 5.37 -2.63 12.32
N THR A 101 5.33 -2.51 13.65
CA THR A 101 6.27 -3.22 14.55
C THR A 101 5.74 -4.54 15.09
N HIS A 102 4.46 -4.85 14.91
CA HIS A 102 3.80 -6.00 15.55
C HIS A 102 2.89 -6.76 14.58
N GLU A 103 3.49 -7.39 13.56
CA GLU A 103 2.75 -8.31 12.71
C GLU A 103 2.80 -9.77 13.22
N PRO A 104 1.71 -10.55 13.06
CA PRO A 104 1.70 -11.97 13.41
C PRO A 104 2.70 -12.77 12.56
N GLU A 105 3.17 -13.91 13.07
CA GLU A 105 4.12 -14.79 12.35
C GLU A 105 3.57 -15.31 11.01
N MET A 106 2.25 -15.42 10.93
CA MET A 106 1.51 -15.93 9.78
C MET A 106 0.49 -14.90 9.29
N ALA A 107 0.57 -14.55 8.01
CA ALA A 107 -0.39 -13.67 7.36
C ALA A 107 -1.72 -14.40 7.15
N SER A 108 -2.84 -13.74 7.46
CA SER A 108 -4.15 -14.28 7.08
C SER A 108 -4.33 -14.27 5.56
N PRO A 109 -5.18 -15.14 5.00
CA PRO A 109 -5.50 -15.10 3.57
C PRO A 109 -6.06 -13.75 3.11
N SER A 110 -6.75 -13.02 4.00
CA SER A 110 -7.36 -11.72 3.66
C SER A 110 -6.31 -10.62 3.55
N TYR A 111 -5.39 -10.53 4.52
CA TYR A 111 -4.26 -9.60 4.51
C TYR A 111 -3.31 -9.88 3.34
N ALA A 112 -3.01 -11.16 3.08
CA ALA A 112 -2.15 -11.56 1.97
C ALA A 112 -2.73 -11.13 0.61
N ARG A 113 -4.03 -11.38 0.36
CA ARG A 113 -4.68 -10.96 -0.89
C ARG A 113 -4.75 -9.44 -1.04
N ALA A 114 -5.08 -8.72 0.04
CA ALA A 114 -5.09 -7.25 0.01
C ALA A 114 -3.71 -6.68 -0.31
N THR A 115 -2.65 -7.26 0.29
CA THR A 115 -1.27 -6.87 0.02
C THR A 115 -0.88 -7.14 -1.43
N LEU A 116 -1.10 -8.35 -1.95
CA LEU A 116 -0.75 -8.68 -3.34
C LEU A 116 -1.50 -7.78 -4.35
N PHE A 117 -2.76 -7.47 -4.07
CA PHE A 117 -3.54 -6.57 -4.91
C PHE A 117 -3.04 -5.11 -4.83
N HIS A 118 -2.56 -4.67 -3.68
CA HIS A 118 -1.88 -3.38 -3.55
C HIS A 118 -0.57 -3.35 -4.35
N LEU A 119 0.25 -4.41 -4.28
CA LEU A 119 1.50 -4.52 -5.03
C LEU A 119 1.28 -4.44 -6.54
N LEU A 120 0.19 -5.02 -7.07
CA LEU A 120 -0.19 -4.85 -8.46
C LEU A 120 -0.27 -3.37 -8.83
N TRP A 121 -0.99 -2.56 -8.05
CA TRP A 121 -1.12 -1.13 -8.33
C TRP A 121 0.19 -0.39 -8.16
N VAL A 122 1.05 -0.77 -7.20
CA VAL A 122 2.41 -0.23 -7.07
C VAL A 122 3.22 -0.47 -8.35
N THR A 123 3.13 -1.64 -8.97
CA THR A 123 3.84 -1.94 -10.22
C THR A 123 3.32 -1.18 -11.45
N VAL A 124 2.06 -0.72 -11.43
CA VAL A 124 1.46 0.07 -12.52
C VAL A 124 1.85 1.55 -12.42
N LEU A 125 2.28 2.03 -11.24
CA LEU A 125 2.57 3.45 -11.03
C LEU A 125 3.58 4.03 -12.02
N PRO A 126 4.74 3.39 -12.27
CA PRO A 126 5.73 3.91 -13.21
C PRO A 126 5.17 4.13 -14.62
N PHE A 127 4.30 3.24 -15.08
CA PHE A 127 3.62 3.39 -16.37
C PHE A 127 2.62 4.55 -16.36
N SER A 128 1.81 4.67 -15.30
CA SER A 128 0.84 5.77 -15.23
C SER A 128 1.51 7.16 -15.11
N MET A 129 2.66 7.23 -14.41
CA MET A 129 3.50 8.42 -14.32
C MET A 129 4.09 8.80 -15.68
N LEU A 130 4.58 7.80 -16.44
CA LEU A 130 5.06 8.01 -17.81
C LEU A 130 3.96 8.59 -18.72
N ALA A 131 2.73 8.10 -18.58
CA ALA A 131 1.62 8.58 -19.40
C ALA A 131 1.35 10.07 -19.16
N VAL A 132 1.28 10.51 -17.89
CA VAL A 132 1.04 11.93 -17.57
C VAL A 132 2.23 12.82 -17.91
N SER A 133 3.46 12.30 -17.88
CA SER A 133 4.64 13.09 -18.26
C SER A 133 4.85 13.21 -19.77
N ARG A 134 4.33 12.28 -20.58
CA ARG A 134 4.47 12.30 -22.04
C ARG A 134 3.29 12.91 -22.79
N TYR A 135 2.09 12.84 -22.23
CA TYR A 135 0.88 13.24 -22.94
C TYR A 135 0.13 14.34 -22.18
N ASP A 136 0.09 15.53 -22.77
CA ASP A 136 -0.71 16.66 -22.31
C ASP A 136 -2.19 16.48 -22.70
N VAL A 137 -2.83 15.46 -22.13
CA VAL A 137 -4.25 15.16 -22.32
C VAL A 137 -4.88 14.76 -20.99
N ALA A 138 -6.13 15.18 -20.78
CA ALA A 138 -6.86 14.87 -19.55
C ALA A 138 -6.92 13.36 -19.24
N GLY A 139 -6.99 12.52 -20.26
CA GLY A 139 -7.00 11.06 -20.11
C GLY A 139 -5.75 10.48 -19.45
N ALA A 140 -4.57 11.08 -19.68
CA ALA A 140 -3.32 10.67 -19.04
C ALA A 140 -3.34 11.01 -17.54
N VAL A 141 -3.85 12.20 -17.20
CA VAL A 141 -4.07 12.60 -15.80
C VAL A 141 -5.08 11.68 -15.11
N TRP A 142 -6.16 11.30 -15.79
CA TRP A 142 -7.16 10.39 -15.23
C TRP A 142 -6.60 9.00 -14.95
N LEU A 143 -5.76 8.47 -15.85
CA LEU A 143 -5.08 7.19 -15.66
C LEU A 143 -4.18 7.22 -14.41
N TYR A 144 -3.34 8.25 -14.28
CA TYR A 144 -2.50 8.46 -13.10
C TYR A 144 -3.33 8.62 -11.82
N SER A 145 -4.39 9.44 -11.89
CA SER A 145 -5.27 9.71 -10.75
C SER A 145 -6.02 8.48 -10.28
N ALA A 146 -6.51 7.67 -11.22
CA ALA A 146 -7.14 6.39 -10.94
C ALA A 146 -6.16 5.44 -10.23
N ASN A 147 -4.91 5.37 -10.70
CA ASN A 147 -3.89 4.54 -10.07
C ASN A 147 -3.59 5.01 -8.63
N MET A 148 -3.50 6.32 -8.38
CA MET A 148 -3.32 6.91 -7.05
C MET A 148 -4.50 6.61 -6.12
N ILE A 149 -5.74 6.72 -6.60
CA ILE A 149 -6.94 6.35 -5.84
C ILE A 149 -6.91 4.85 -5.49
N LEU A 150 -6.51 4.00 -6.43
CA LEU A 150 -6.41 2.57 -6.20
C LEU A 150 -5.31 2.22 -5.17
N LEU A 151 -4.19 2.93 -5.16
CA LEU A 151 -3.21 2.81 -4.07
C LEU A 151 -3.81 3.16 -2.71
N ALA A 152 -4.52 4.29 -2.62
CA ALA A 152 -5.17 4.71 -1.38
C ALA A 152 -6.23 3.69 -0.92
N VAL A 153 -7.11 3.26 -1.82
CA VAL A 153 -8.17 2.29 -1.53
C VAL A 153 -7.59 0.96 -1.07
N THR A 154 -6.57 0.44 -1.76
CA THR A 154 -5.93 -0.82 -1.38
C THR A 154 -5.14 -0.71 -0.09
N GLY A 155 -4.51 0.43 0.18
CA GLY A 155 -3.92 0.75 1.49
C GLY A 155 -4.96 0.69 2.62
N ILE A 156 -6.14 1.29 2.42
CA ILE A 156 -7.25 1.22 3.38
C ILE A 156 -7.73 -0.23 3.57
N LEU A 157 -7.79 -1.04 2.50
CA LEU A 157 -8.17 -2.46 2.59
C LEU A 157 -7.17 -3.26 3.43
N ILE A 158 -5.87 -3.00 3.26
CA ILE A 158 -4.82 -3.60 4.11
C ILE A 158 -5.04 -3.20 5.56
N SER A 159 -5.19 -1.90 5.86
CA SER A 159 -5.43 -1.43 7.24
C SER A 159 -6.68 -2.07 7.87
N ARG A 160 -7.75 -2.29 7.10
CA ARG A 160 -8.96 -2.98 7.57
C ARG A 160 -8.73 -4.47 7.82
N ALA A 161 -7.97 -5.14 6.95
CA ALA A 161 -7.63 -6.55 7.11
C ALA A 161 -6.78 -6.77 8.37
N THR A 162 -5.78 -5.91 8.58
CA THR A 162 -4.93 -5.96 9.79
C THR A 162 -5.75 -5.73 11.06
N LYS A 163 -6.63 -4.71 11.10
CA LYS A 163 -7.50 -4.45 12.27
C LYS A 163 -8.40 -5.65 12.61
N ARG A 164 -8.89 -6.38 11.60
CA ARG A 164 -9.72 -7.57 11.79
C ARG A 164 -8.94 -8.75 12.39
N ASP A 165 -7.68 -8.91 12.01
CA ASP A 165 -6.84 -10.04 12.43
C ASP A 165 -6.14 -9.79 13.77
N SER A 166 -5.69 -8.56 14.04
CA SER A 166 -4.91 -8.21 15.23
C SER A 166 -5.78 -7.84 16.44
N GLY A 167 -7.06 -7.51 16.24
CA GLY A 167 -8.00 -7.16 17.32
C GLY A 167 -7.63 -5.89 18.12
N ARG A 168 -6.62 -5.12 17.69
CA ARG A 168 -6.16 -3.88 18.31
C ARG A 168 -6.27 -2.72 17.32
N GLU A 169 -6.68 -1.57 17.83
CA GLU A 169 -6.51 -0.29 17.15
C GLU A 169 -5.02 0.04 17.16
N ASP A 170 -4.35 -0.11 16.02
CA ASP A 170 -3.06 0.55 15.85
C ASP A 170 -3.27 2.07 15.91
N ALA A 171 -2.49 2.69 16.80
CA ALA A 171 -2.43 4.13 17.00
C ALA A 171 -1.65 4.77 15.85
N GLY A 172 -2.29 5.65 15.08
CA GLY A 172 -1.66 6.40 14.00
C GLY A 172 -2.40 6.24 12.69
N ASP A 173 -3.59 6.82 12.62
CA ASP A 173 -4.61 6.60 11.61
C ASP A 173 -4.15 7.13 10.23
N GLY A 174 -3.59 6.23 9.39
CA GLY A 174 -3.27 6.45 7.98
C GLY A 174 -4.42 7.00 7.11
N ARG A 175 -5.63 7.05 7.68
CA ARG A 175 -6.86 7.56 7.05
C ARG A 175 -6.74 9.00 6.57
N ILE A 176 -5.97 9.85 7.26
CA ILE A 176 -5.76 11.23 6.81
C ILE A 176 -4.93 11.25 5.52
N GLU A 177 -3.82 10.51 5.41
CA GLU A 177 -3.05 10.50 4.14
C GLU A 177 -3.81 9.85 3.01
N PHE A 178 -4.50 8.73 3.26
CA PHE A 178 -5.30 8.11 2.20
C PHE A 178 -6.43 9.02 1.75
N GLY A 179 -7.09 9.73 2.67
CA GLY A 179 -8.13 10.70 2.37
C GLY A 179 -7.59 11.89 1.58
N LEU A 180 -6.45 12.44 1.98
CA LEU A 180 -5.77 13.53 1.27
C LEU A 180 -5.34 13.10 -0.14
N LEU A 181 -4.79 11.89 -0.29
CA LEU A 181 -4.37 11.37 -1.60
C LEU A 181 -5.56 11.20 -2.56
N ILE A 182 -6.70 10.71 -2.05
CA ILE A 182 -7.94 10.62 -2.84
C ILE A 182 -8.45 12.02 -3.20
N ALA A 183 -8.49 12.95 -2.24
CA ALA A 183 -8.94 14.32 -2.47
C ALA A 183 -8.06 15.05 -3.48
N SER A 184 -6.72 14.91 -3.37
CA SER A 184 -5.77 15.49 -4.33
C SER A 184 -5.91 14.86 -5.71
N ALA A 185 -6.21 13.56 -5.80
CA ALA A 185 -6.41 12.89 -7.08
C ALA A 185 -7.69 13.37 -7.77
N ILE A 186 -8.79 13.50 -7.03
CA ILE A 186 -10.03 14.08 -7.57
C ILE A 186 -9.80 15.53 -8.00
N LEU A 187 -9.11 16.32 -7.18
CA LEU A 187 -8.77 17.70 -7.52
C LEU A 187 -7.91 17.79 -8.78
N SER A 188 -6.91 16.92 -8.92
CA SER A 188 -6.09 16.79 -10.13
C SER A 188 -6.94 16.49 -11.37
N MET A 189 -7.87 15.54 -11.28
CA MET A 189 -8.81 15.23 -12.37
C MET A 189 -9.71 16.40 -12.76
N LEU A 190 -10.08 17.25 -11.81
CA LEU A 190 -10.88 18.45 -12.08
C LEU A 190 -10.03 19.54 -12.74
N ILE A 191 -8.81 19.76 -12.27
CA ILE A 191 -7.87 20.75 -12.85
C ILE A 191 -7.53 20.36 -14.29
N SER A 192 -7.38 19.07 -14.58
CA SER A 192 -7.04 18.60 -15.94
C SER A 192 -8.09 18.88 -17.00
N LEU A 193 -9.33 19.21 -16.62
CA LEU A 193 -10.37 19.65 -17.56
C LEU A 193 -10.11 21.06 -18.10
N ILE A 194 -9.31 21.86 -17.39
CA ILE A 194 -8.98 23.25 -17.75
C ILE A 194 -7.55 23.32 -18.28
N SER A 195 -6.60 22.69 -17.59
CA SER A 195 -5.19 22.64 -17.98
C SER A 195 -4.52 21.39 -17.38
N PRO A 196 -4.11 20.41 -18.20
CA PRO A 196 -3.46 19.20 -17.70
C PRO A 196 -2.06 19.47 -17.10
N ASP A 197 -1.33 20.47 -17.60
CA ASP A 197 0.01 20.88 -17.10
C ASP A 197 0.03 21.08 -15.57
N TYR A 198 -0.96 21.80 -15.03
CA TYR A 198 -0.99 22.14 -13.60
C TYR A 198 -1.64 21.06 -12.73
N ALA A 199 -2.23 20.01 -13.32
CA ALA A 199 -3.03 19.03 -12.58
C ALA A 199 -2.21 18.29 -11.52
N MET A 200 -0.96 17.96 -11.84
CA MET A 200 -0.07 17.24 -10.92
C MET A 200 0.26 18.04 -9.65
N LEU A 201 0.21 19.37 -9.69
CA LEU A 201 0.51 20.21 -8.52
C LEU A 201 -0.48 19.99 -7.37
N ALA A 202 -1.70 19.50 -7.66
CA ALA A 202 -2.66 19.14 -6.61
C ALA A 202 -2.11 18.11 -5.62
N TYR A 203 -1.23 17.21 -6.07
CA TYR A 203 -0.62 16.19 -5.21
C TYR A 203 0.43 16.72 -4.24
N VAL A 204 0.96 17.93 -4.47
CA VAL A 204 1.90 18.57 -3.54
C VAL A 204 1.25 18.79 -2.17
N LEU A 205 -0.08 18.94 -2.12
CA LEU A 205 -0.86 19.03 -0.89
C LEU A 205 -0.66 17.82 0.04
N ASN A 206 -0.38 16.64 -0.51
CA ASN A 206 -0.16 15.44 0.30
C ASN A 206 1.09 15.54 1.18
N PHE A 207 2.08 16.33 0.80
CA PHE A 207 3.27 16.57 1.62
C PHE A 207 2.99 17.48 2.82
N ALA A 208 1.86 18.19 2.83
CA ALA A 208 1.41 18.94 4.00
C ALA A 208 0.74 18.04 5.07
N ALA A 209 0.42 16.78 4.75
CA ALA A 209 -0.30 15.86 5.65
C ALA A 209 0.38 15.67 7.03
N PRO A 210 1.71 15.49 7.14
CA PRO A 210 2.37 15.35 8.44
C PRO A 210 2.23 16.58 9.33
N PHE A 211 2.12 17.78 8.73
CA PHE A 211 1.92 19.04 9.46
C PHE A 211 0.49 19.17 9.97
N LEU A 212 -0.50 18.69 9.21
CA LEU A 212 -1.90 18.68 9.64
C LEU A 212 -2.12 17.77 10.85
N ARG A 213 -1.49 16.59 10.86
CA ARG A 213 -1.57 15.65 11.99
C ARG A 213 -1.14 16.26 13.31
N ARG A 214 0.00 16.95 13.33
CA ARG A 214 0.53 17.64 14.53
C ARG A 214 -0.42 18.71 15.10
N ARG A 215 -1.34 19.27 14.31
CA ARG A 215 -2.32 20.25 14.78
C ARG A 215 -3.63 19.64 15.26
N VAL A 216 -3.95 18.43 14.83
CA VAL A 216 -5.16 17.72 15.25
C VAL A 216 -4.90 16.96 16.56
N ASP A 217 -3.66 16.51 16.76
CA ASP A 217 -3.24 15.74 17.93
C ASP A 217 -2.67 16.60 19.09
N GLY A 218 -2.63 17.94 18.94
CA GLY A 218 -2.10 18.89 19.93
C GLY A 218 -3.15 19.89 20.38
#